data_AF-A0A942QXZ9-F1
#
_entry.id   AF-A0A942QXZ9-F1
#
_cell.length_a   1.000
_cell.length_b   1.000
_cell.length_c   1.000
_cell.angle_alpha   90.00
_cell.angle_beta   90.00
_cell.angle_gamma   90.00
#
_symmetry.space_group_name_H-M   'P 1'
#
loop_
_entity.id
_entity.type
_entity.pdbx_description
1 polymer ?
#
loop_
_entity_poly.entity_id
_entity_poly.type
_entity_poly.pdbx_seq_one_letter_code
_entity_poly.pdbx_strand_id
1 'polypeptide(L)'
;MKVGFGYDVHKLAPNESFILGGIQIESDIGTVAHSDGDVLAHAIIDAILGAAGLGDIGDHFPDTDMKYKNCNSMELLAKCVELVRKNNFVIGNIDATINLEKPKLYTYKEAMKNSIAKVCEIESTNVNIKATTNEKMGFVGRNEGIAVYCVCMIIQRV
;
A
#
# COMPACT_ATOMS: atom_id res chain seq x y z
N MET A 1 -7.03 21.41 1.12
CA MET A 1 -7.04 19.94 1.35
C MET A 1 -7.33 19.27 0.02
N LYS A 2 -6.74 18.12 -0.24
CA LYS A 2 -7.01 17.30 -1.44
C LYS A 2 -7.18 15.85 -1.01
N VAL A 3 -7.92 15.09 -1.80
CA VAL A 3 -8.16 13.66 -1.58
C VAL A 3 -7.58 12.90 -2.76
N GLY A 4 -7.00 11.74 -2.48
CA GLY A 4 -6.58 10.80 -3.52
C GLY A 4 -7.03 9.40 -3.19
N PHE A 5 -7.17 8.60 -4.24
CA PHE A 5 -7.57 7.21 -4.18
C PHE A 5 -6.50 6.39 -4.90
N GLY A 6 -6.15 5.26 -4.31
CA GLY A 6 -5.23 4.30 -4.89
C GLY A 6 -5.83 2.91 -4.84
N TYR A 7 -5.49 2.12 -5.84
CA TYR A 7 -5.95 0.76 -6.02
C TYR A 7 -4.82 -0.08 -6.58
N ASP A 8 -4.53 -1.20 -5.94
CA ASP A 8 -3.53 -2.13 -6.45
C ASP A 8 -3.99 -3.59 -6.27
N VAL A 9 -3.52 -4.46 -7.16
CA VAL A 9 -3.84 -5.89 -7.18
C VAL A 9 -2.64 -6.73 -7.56
N HIS A 10 -2.33 -7.72 -6.74
CA HIS A 10 -1.30 -8.70 -7.03
C HIS A 10 -1.90 -10.11 -7.15
N LYS A 11 -1.34 -10.90 -8.06
CA LYS A 11 -1.63 -12.33 -8.14
C LYS A 11 -1.04 -13.04 -6.92
N LEU A 12 -1.75 -14.03 -6.39
CA LEU A 12 -1.24 -14.88 -5.31
C LEU A 12 -0.69 -16.20 -5.87
N ALA A 13 0.42 -16.68 -5.31
CA ALA A 13 0.98 -17.99 -5.63
C ALA A 13 1.66 -18.64 -4.42
N PRO A 14 1.78 -19.98 -4.39
CA PRO A 14 2.52 -20.69 -3.35
C PRO A 14 4.02 -20.36 -3.37
N ASN A 15 4.67 -20.45 -2.21
CA ASN A 15 6.11 -20.20 -2.02
C ASN A 15 6.58 -18.78 -2.35
N GLU A 16 5.66 -17.82 -2.47
CA GLU A 16 5.98 -16.41 -2.58
C GLU A 16 6.05 -15.76 -1.20
N SER A 17 6.83 -14.68 -1.09
CA SER A 17 6.82 -13.82 0.09
C SER A 17 5.47 -13.11 0.19
N PHE A 18 4.94 -13.00 1.41
CA PHE A 18 3.72 -12.24 1.66
C PHE A 18 4.00 -11.08 2.59
N ILE A 19 4.19 -9.88 2.03
CA ILE A 19 4.47 -8.66 2.78
C ILE A 19 3.31 -7.69 2.56
N LEU A 20 2.84 -7.07 3.64
CA LEU A 20 1.79 -6.05 3.61
C LEU A 20 2.12 -4.94 4.62
N GLY A 21 2.20 -3.69 4.16
CA GLY A 21 2.59 -2.54 4.99
C GLY A 21 3.97 -2.70 5.64
N GLY A 22 4.90 -3.38 4.96
CA GLY A 22 6.23 -3.74 5.47
C GLY A 22 6.25 -4.87 6.50
N ILE A 23 5.12 -5.56 6.72
CA ILE A 23 5.00 -6.65 7.68
C ILE A 23 4.93 -7.98 6.94
N GLN A 24 5.84 -8.90 7.27
CA GLN A 24 5.78 -10.29 6.80
C GLN A 24 4.56 -11.00 7.40
N ILE A 25 3.76 -11.62 6.53
CA ILE A 25 2.60 -12.43 6.88
C ILE A 25 3.00 -13.90 6.77
N GLU A 26 2.62 -14.69 7.78
CA GLU A 26 2.82 -16.13 7.75
C GLU A 26 1.69 -16.77 6.95
N SER A 27 2.03 -17.38 5.81
CA SER A 27 1.06 -17.99 4.90
C SER A 27 1.72 -19.01 3.97
N ASP A 28 0.90 -19.90 3.42
CA ASP A 28 1.24 -20.87 2.36
C ASP A 28 1.33 -20.23 0.95
N ILE A 29 0.93 -18.97 0.83
CA ILE A 29 0.86 -18.19 -0.40
C ILE A 29 1.43 -16.79 -0.15
N GLY A 30 1.87 -16.13 -1.22
CA GLY A 30 2.31 -14.74 -1.19
C GLY A 30 2.02 -14.04 -2.51
N THR A 31 2.51 -12.81 -2.67
CA THR A 31 2.25 -11.97 -3.84
C THR A 31 3.32 -12.19 -4.91
N VAL A 32 2.89 -12.43 -6.14
CA VAL A 32 3.78 -12.51 -7.30
C VAL A 32 4.15 -11.09 -7.73
N ALA A 33 5.41 -10.69 -7.55
CA ALA A 33 5.89 -9.36 -7.93
C ALA A 33 7.37 -9.37 -8.33
N HIS A 34 7.80 -8.31 -9.02
CA HIS A 34 9.21 -8.04 -9.31
C HIS A 34 9.95 -7.38 -8.12
N SER A 35 9.20 -6.77 -7.19
CA SER A 35 9.66 -6.19 -5.93
C SER A 35 9.30 -7.09 -4.74
N ASP A 36 9.15 -6.55 -3.53
CA ASP A 36 8.66 -7.27 -2.34
C ASP A 36 7.14 -7.57 -2.36
N GLY A 37 6.42 -7.08 -3.37
CA GLY A 37 5.02 -7.42 -3.62
C GLY A 37 4.01 -6.81 -2.65
N ASP A 38 4.37 -5.74 -1.93
CA ASP A 38 3.51 -5.07 -0.96
C ASP A 38 2.43 -4.20 -1.62
N VAL A 39 1.35 -4.87 -2.01
CA VAL A 39 0.15 -4.27 -2.62
C VAL A 39 -0.50 -3.19 -1.73
N LEU A 40 -0.30 -3.24 -0.40
CA LEU A 40 -0.84 -2.22 0.50
C LEU A 40 -0.03 -0.92 0.38
N ALA A 41 1.29 -1.01 0.38
CA ALA A 41 2.17 0.14 0.20
C ALA A 41 1.94 0.80 -1.16
N HIS A 42 1.82 0.01 -2.24
CA HIS A 42 1.55 0.53 -3.59
C HIS A 42 0.24 1.33 -3.67
N ALA A 43 -0.87 0.76 -3.18
CA ALA A 43 -2.15 1.48 -3.16
C ALA A 43 -2.09 2.78 -2.33
N ILE A 44 -1.29 2.82 -1.27
CA ILE A 44 -1.07 4.05 -0.48
C ILE A 44 -0.26 5.09 -1.28
N ILE A 45 0.80 4.66 -1.97
CA ILE A 45 1.62 5.52 -2.82
C ILE A 45 0.75 6.19 -3.89
N ASP A 46 -0.06 5.42 -4.61
CA ASP A 46 -0.96 5.96 -5.65
C ASP A 46 -1.99 6.93 -5.07
N ALA A 47 -2.56 6.61 -3.91
CA ALA A 47 -3.47 7.54 -3.25
C ALA A 47 -2.80 8.88 -2.93
N ILE A 48 -1.56 8.86 -2.45
CA ILE A 48 -0.78 10.06 -2.09
C ILE A 48 -0.39 10.86 -3.33
N LEU A 49 0.16 10.20 -4.37
CA LEU A 49 0.55 10.84 -5.63
C LEU A 49 -0.67 11.43 -6.34
N GLY A 50 -1.76 10.68 -6.41
CA GLY A 50 -3.03 11.13 -6.98
C GLY A 50 -3.60 12.34 -6.24
N ALA A 51 -3.56 12.34 -4.91
CA ALA A 51 -4.01 13.51 -4.12
C ALA A 51 -3.18 14.77 -4.43
N ALA A 52 -1.88 14.61 -4.67
CA ALA A 52 -0.98 15.71 -5.00
C ALA A 52 -1.08 16.16 -6.47
N GLY A 53 -1.69 15.36 -7.35
CA GLY A 53 -1.71 15.58 -8.79
C GLY A 53 -0.37 15.27 -9.46
N LEU A 54 0.35 14.28 -8.92
CA LEU A 54 1.70 13.91 -9.35
C LEU A 54 1.75 12.65 -10.22
N GLY A 55 0.62 12.16 -10.73
CA GLY A 55 0.57 10.92 -11.48
C GLY A 55 0.45 9.70 -10.56
N ASP A 56 1.11 8.60 -10.93
CA ASP A 56 1.04 7.30 -10.23
C ASP A 56 2.43 6.71 -9.93
N ILE A 57 2.48 5.56 -9.25
CA ILE A 57 3.71 4.89 -8.85
C ILE A 57 4.63 4.60 -10.06
N GLY A 58 4.07 4.30 -11.24
CA GLY A 58 4.82 3.97 -12.45
C GLY A 58 5.55 5.18 -13.04
N ASP A 59 5.00 6.38 -12.88
CA ASP A 59 5.65 7.63 -13.31
C ASP A 59 6.94 7.94 -12.51
N HIS A 60 7.02 7.49 -11.26
CA HIS A 60 8.14 7.82 -10.34
C HIS A 60 9.08 6.65 -10.09
N PHE A 61 8.55 5.43 -10.11
CA PHE A 61 9.25 4.20 -9.73
C PHE A 61 8.97 3.07 -10.75
N PRO A 62 9.31 3.25 -12.03
CA PRO A 62 8.99 2.28 -13.07
C PRO A 62 9.74 0.96 -12.89
N ASP A 63 9.05 -0.17 -13.08
CA ASP A 63 9.61 -1.53 -12.98
C ASP A 63 10.73 -1.81 -14.01
N THR A 64 10.85 -1.00 -15.06
CA THR A 64 11.92 -1.09 -16.05
C THR A 64 13.26 -0.52 -15.57
N ASP A 65 13.24 0.33 -14.54
CA ASP A 65 14.47 0.91 -14.01
C ASP A 65 15.13 -0.08 -13.03
N MET A 66 16.34 -0.53 -13.38
CA MET A 66 17.13 -1.46 -12.56
C MET A 66 17.39 -0.94 -11.14
N LYS A 67 17.32 0.38 -10.92
CA LYS A 67 17.45 0.99 -9.59
C LYS A 67 16.37 0.53 -8.61
N TYR A 68 15.18 0.15 -9.10
CA TYR A 68 14.05 -0.28 -8.29
C TYR A 68 13.84 -1.79 -8.31
N LYS A 69 14.71 -2.54 -8.98
CA LYS A 69 14.66 -4.01 -8.95
C LYS A 69 14.85 -4.52 -7.51
N ASN A 70 13.92 -5.37 -7.04
CA ASN A 70 13.89 -5.89 -5.67
C ASN A 70 13.80 -4.78 -4.59
N CYS A 71 13.27 -3.61 -4.91
CA CYS A 71 13.14 -2.55 -3.92
C CYS A 71 12.14 -2.91 -2.81
N ASN A 72 12.37 -2.35 -1.63
CA ASN A 72 11.42 -2.39 -0.54
C ASN A 72 10.33 -1.34 -0.77
N SER A 73 9.05 -1.75 -0.78
CA SER A 73 7.93 -0.85 -1.08
C SER A 73 7.72 0.23 -0.01
N MET A 74 8.16 0.00 1.23
CA MET A 74 8.15 1.04 2.27
C MET A 74 9.22 2.12 2.03
N GLU A 75 10.33 1.79 1.34
CA GLU A 75 11.28 2.82 0.89
C GLU A 75 10.72 3.65 -0.27
N LEU A 76 9.93 3.04 -1.16
CA LEU A 76 9.19 3.78 -2.19
C LEU A 76 8.16 4.72 -1.56
N LEU A 77 7.44 4.25 -0.55
CA LEU A 77 6.51 5.07 0.22
C LEU A 77 7.21 6.25 0.89
N ALA A 78 8.40 6.04 1.48
CA ALA A 78 9.19 7.13 2.06
C ALA A 78 9.56 8.19 1.00
N LYS A 79 10.01 7.76 -0.20
CA LYS A 79 10.31 8.67 -1.32
C LYS A 79 9.07 9.43 -1.81
N CYS A 80 7.92 8.77 -1.84
CA CYS A 80 6.63 9.41 -2.17
C CYS A 80 6.26 10.51 -1.14
N VAL A 81 6.44 10.23 0.15
CA VAL A 81 6.21 11.20 1.23
C VAL A 81 7.12 12.42 1.09
N GLU A 82 8.40 12.21 0.79
CA GLU A 82 9.34 13.30 0.50
C GLU A 82 8.92 14.14 -0.71
N LEU A 83 8.46 13.49 -1.78
CA LEU A 83 8.02 14.16 -3.00
C LEU A 83 6.80 15.06 -2.76
N VAL A 84 5.80 14.56 -2.03
CA VAL A 84 4.60 15.34 -1.68
C VAL A 84 4.96 16.51 -0.76
N ARG A 85 5.90 16.33 0.16
CA ARG A 85 6.43 17.43 0.99
C ARG A 85 7.14 18.50 0.18
N LYS A 86 7.95 18.13 -0.81
CA LYS A 86 8.59 19.09 -1.75
C LYS A 86 7.57 19.89 -2.55
N ASN A 87 6.35 19.36 -2.72
CA ASN A 87 5.23 20.03 -3.36
C ASN A 87 4.31 20.79 -2.37
N ASN A 88 4.81 21.11 -1.17
CA ASN A 88 4.10 21.86 -0.13
C ASN A 88 2.83 21.16 0.38
N PHE A 89 2.84 19.84 0.48
CA PHE A 89 1.75 19.08 1.09
C PHE A 89 2.24 18.21 2.26
N VAL A 90 1.32 17.88 3.16
CA VAL A 90 1.48 16.85 4.18
C VAL A 90 0.32 15.88 4.14
N ILE A 91 0.58 14.66 4.59
CA ILE A 91 -0.47 13.66 4.77
C ILE A 91 -1.28 14.04 6.01
N GLY A 92 -2.61 14.12 5.85
CA GLY A 92 -3.56 14.30 6.94
C GLY A 92 -3.95 12.95 7.54
N ASN A 93 -4.52 12.06 6.71
CA ASN A 93 -4.87 10.70 7.12
C ASN A 93 -4.85 9.72 5.93
N ILE A 94 -4.77 8.43 6.26
CA ILE A 94 -4.83 7.30 5.32
C ILE A 94 -5.87 6.29 5.83
N ASP A 95 -6.72 5.80 4.95
CA ASP A 95 -7.63 4.69 5.21
C ASP A 95 -7.56 3.67 4.09
N ALA A 96 -7.18 2.44 4.42
CA ALA A 96 -7.03 1.36 3.45
C ALA A 96 -7.94 0.16 3.79
N THR A 97 -8.34 -0.57 2.75
CA THR A 97 -9.10 -1.82 2.85
C THR A 97 -8.40 -2.89 2.03
N ILE A 98 -7.96 -3.94 2.71
CA ILE A 98 -7.38 -5.13 2.09
C ILE A 98 -8.51 -6.12 1.85
N ASN A 99 -8.76 -6.44 0.59
CA ASN A 99 -9.71 -7.47 0.18
C ASN A 99 -8.94 -8.76 -0.13
N LEU A 100 -9.05 -9.72 0.77
CA LEU A 100 -8.29 -10.97 0.76
C LEU A 100 -9.12 -12.08 1.41
N GLU A 101 -9.22 -13.22 0.74
CA GLU A 101 -9.98 -14.36 1.25
C GLU A 101 -9.23 -15.10 2.39
N LYS A 102 -7.91 -15.29 2.25
CA LYS A 102 -7.03 -15.84 3.29
C LYS A 102 -5.57 -15.37 3.08
N PRO A 103 -4.73 -15.32 4.13
CA PRO A 103 -5.00 -15.63 5.54
C PRO A 103 -5.73 -14.49 6.27
N LYS A 104 -6.09 -14.72 7.54
CA LYS A 104 -6.66 -13.68 8.39
C LYS A 104 -5.59 -12.67 8.80
N LEU A 105 -5.87 -11.38 8.59
CA LEU A 105 -4.90 -10.31 8.86
C LEU A 105 -5.03 -9.65 10.24
N TYR A 106 -6.01 -10.04 11.05
CA TYR A 106 -6.38 -9.33 12.30
C TYR A 106 -5.18 -9.05 13.23
N THR A 107 -4.31 -10.04 13.43
CA THR A 107 -3.13 -9.94 14.31
C THR A 107 -2.03 -9.04 13.77
N TYR A 108 -2.05 -8.71 12.48
CA TYR A 108 -1.01 -7.92 11.81
C TYR A 108 -1.40 -6.44 11.62
N LYS A 109 -2.70 -6.11 11.69
CA LYS A 109 -3.20 -4.76 11.34
C LYS A 109 -2.55 -3.63 12.14
N GLU A 110 -2.36 -3.81 13.44
CA GLU A 110 -1.71 -2.77 14.28
C GLU A 110 -0.24 -2.59 13.91
N ALA A 111 0.47 -3.67 13.56
CA ALA A 111 1.85 -3.58 13.10
C ALA A 111 1.94 -2.84 11.74
N MET A 112 1.05 -3.17 10.79
CA MET A 112 0.95 -2.46 9.50
C MET A 112 0.68 -0.98 9.70
N LYS A 113 -0.32 -0.65 10.51
CA LYS A 113 -0.72 0.72 10.84
C LYS A 113 0.45 1.53 11.41
N ASN A 114 1.19 0.98 12.37
CA ASN A 114 2.34 1.64 12.97
C ASN A 114 3.51 1.78 12.00
N SER A 115 3.75 0.77 11.16
CA SER A 115 4.77 0.80 10.11
C SER A 115 4.51 1.92 9.10
N ILE A 116 3.29 1.98 8.57
CA ILE A 116 2.84 3.02 7.62
C ILE A 116 2.88 4.39 8.26
N ALA A 117 2.36 4.55 9.48
CA ALA A 117 2.36 5.82 10.19
C ALA A 117 3.78 6.36 10.39
N LYS A 118 4.73 5.48 10.74
CA LYS A 118 6.14 5.84 10.89
C LYS A 118 6.76 6.33 9.58
N VAL A 119 6.53 5.62 8.47
CA VAL A 119 7.09 5.98 7.16
C VAL A 119 6.44 7.25 6.60
N CYS A 120 5.13 7.42 6.79
CA CYS A 120 4.40 8.62 6.41
C CYS A 120 4.64 9.81 7.35
N GLU A 121 5.34 9.58 8.47
CA GLU A 121 5.61 10.56 9.52
C GLU A 121 4.33 11.27 10.01
N ILE A 122 3.32 10.47 10.34
CA ILE A 122 2.05 10.90 10.92
C ILE A 122 1.73 10.05 12.15
N GLU A 123 0.84 10.55 13.01
CA GLU A 123 0.34 9.77 14.15
C GLU A 123 -0.38 8.51 13.68
N SER A 124 -0.21 7.40 14.39
CA SER A 124 -0.87 6.14 14.02
C SER A 124 -2.39 6.25 14.06
N THR A 125 -2.96 7.14 14.88
CA THR A 125 -4.40 7.44 14.90
C THR A 125 -4.93 8.01 13.58
N ASN A 126 -4.05 8.54 12.72
CA ASN A 126 -4.39 9.02 11.38
C ASN A 126 -4.22 7.95 10.28
N VAL A 127 -3.89 6.71 10.65
CA VAL A 127 -3.81 5.57 9.73
C VAL A 127 -4.84 4.53 10.15
N ASN A 128 -5.68 4.09 9.22
CA ASN A 128 -6.63 3.02 9.46
C ASN A 128 -6.50 1.91 8.41
N ILE A 129 -6.44 0.66 8.86
CA ILE A 129 -6.31 -0.53 8.02
C ILE A 129 -7.49 -1.45 8.30
N LYS A 130 -8.28 -1.71 7.26
CA LYS A 130 -9.41 -2.64 7.27
C LYS A 130 -9.03 -3.87 6.46
N ALA A 131 -9.63 -5.00 6.81
CA ALA A 131 -9.53 -6.22 6.04
C ALA A 131 -10.92 -6.83 5.88
N THR A 132 -11.22 -7.32 4.69
CA THR A 132 -12.48 -7.99 4.36
C THR A 132 -12.21 -9.16 3.44
N THR A 133 -13.10 -10.16 3.45
CA THR A 133 -13.14 -11.18 2.41
C THR A 133 -13.96 -10.68 1.22
N ASN A 134 -13.92 -11.41 0.11
CA ASN A 134 -14.79 -11.15 -1.04
C ASN A 134 -15.96 -12.13 -1.11
N GLU A 135 -16.30 -12.77 0.01
CA GLU A 135 -17.40 -13.72 0.14
C GLU A 135 -17.36 -14.81 -0.94
N LYS A 136 -16.15 -15.34 -1.24
CA LYS A 136 -15.90 -16.35 -2.29
C LYS A 136 -16.30 -15.92 -3.72
N MET A 137 -16.53 -14.63 -3.96
CA MET A 137 -16.83 -14.09 -5.29
C MET A 137 -15.57 -13.57 -5.99
N GLY A 138 -15.53 -13.65 -7.32
CA GLY A 138 -14.45 -13.09 -8.13
C GLY A 138 -13.07 -13.73 -7.88
N PHE A 139 -12.02 -13.11 -8.42
CA PHE A 139 -10.65 -13.64 -8.31
C PHE A 139 -10.14 -13.65 -6.87
N VAL A 140 -10.50 -12.64 -6.07
CA VAL A 140 -10.15 -12.61 -4.64
C VAL A 140 -10.81 -13.77 -3.90
N GLY A 141 -12.11 -13.99 -4.11
CA GLY A 141 -12.85 -15.07 -3.45
C GLY A 141 -12.42 -16.48 -3.88
N ARG A 142 -11.82 -16.61 -5.08
CA ARG A 142 -11.18 -17.85 -5.53
C ARG A 142 -9.73 -18.01 -5.07
N ASN A 143 -9.20 -17.08 -4.26
CA ASN A 143 -7.82 -17.04 -3.78
C ASN A 143 -6.77 -16.89 -4.91
N GLU A 144 -7.15 -16.29 -6.04
CA GLU A 144 -6.25 -16.07 -7.18
C GLU A 144 -5.42 -14.79 -7.02
N GLY A 145 -5.87 -13.87 -6.18
CA GLY A 145 -5.24 -12.58 -5.98
C GLY A 145 -5.72 -11.86 -4.73
N ILE A 146 -5.07 -10.74 -4.47
CA ILE A 146 -5.37 -9.77 -3.42
C ILE A 146 -5.68 -8.42 -4.06
N ALA A 147 -6.58 -7.65 -3.46
CA ALA A 147 -6.85 -6.27 -3.88
C ALA A 147 -6.80 -5.32 -2.69
N VAL A 148 -6.20 -4.14 -2.88
CA VAL A 148 -6.19 -3.08 -1.87
C VAL A 148 -6.81 -1.83 -2.44
N TYR A 149 -7.67 -1.21 -1.63
CA TYR A 149 -8.28 0.09 -1.90
C TYR A 149 -7.79 1.04 -0.82
N CYS A 150 -7.29 2.21 -1.23
CA CYS A 150 -6.79 3.21 -0.31
C CYS A 150 -7.38 4.57 -0.64
N VAL A 151 -7.77 5.32 0.39
CA VAL A 151 -8.02 6.76 0.30
C VAL A 151 -7.06 7.48 1.21
N CYS A 152 -6.58 8.64 0.77
CA CYS A 152 -5.79 9.53 1.60
C CYS A 152 -6.28 10.97 1.47
N MET A 153 -6.06 11.74 2.52
CA MET A 153 -6.22 13.19 2.50
C MET A 153 -4.86 13.84 2.69
N ILE A 154 -4.54 14.82 1.86
CA ILE A 154 -3.36 15.68 2.04
C ILE A 154 -3.79 17.13 2.30
N ILE A 155 -2.97 17.85 3.06
CA ILE A 155 -3.18 19.23 3.48
C ILE A 155 -2.04 20.07 2.92
N GLN A 156 -2.37 21.21 2.31
CA GLN A 156 -1.36 22.13 1.81
C GLN A 156 -0.68 22.83 2.98
N ARG A 157 0.65 22.81 3.02
CA ARG A 157 1.44 23.65 3.92
C ARG A 157 1.35 25.09 3.41
N VAL A 158 0.92 25.99 4.28
CA VAL A 158 0.96 27.44 4.07
C VAL A 158 2.34 27.95 4.42
#